data_AF-A0A3E4R537-F1
#
_entry.id   AF-A0A3E4R537-F1
#
_cell.length_a   1.000
_cell.length_b   1.000
_cell.length_c   1.000
_cell.angle_alpha   90.00
_cell.angle_beta   90.00
_cell.angle_gamma   90.00
#
_symmetry.space_group_name_H-M   'P 1'
#
loop_
_entity.id
_entity.type
_entity.pdbx_description
1 polymer ?
#
loop_
_entity_poly.entity_id
_entity_poly.type
_entity_poly.pdbx_seq_one_letter_code
_entity_poly.pdbx_strand_id
1 'polypeptide(L)'
;MLIVWGNQTGDSAPFYYVGVDGNVVVSNKFNLVYEELKRNGMVYSFSDKAAYQLLSFGYMVDDSTFLKEVKRVRAGKYLFVSEKGMNIKEWHRFSYKVKIDMGMNEAIELIDQGFRKAVKRCFDKDTEYGYKYHLVDLSGGLDSRMTTWVAHDMGYRNIVNICYSQSTSLDCQYAKDVAHFLGNQFYVKYLDEASFVREVEEVTKKNFGMGYYAGITGGNQFLKFLNFRVLGLEHTGQLGDLIVGGGYLKSLREDTIDVNGIKYSNRVSCEDINVSGYEGHELMSLYLRGFQGALSTHYIRSNYTYAVSPFIDPEFIDICFSIPKCLRIYNRLYWTWINKKYPMAGKIQSTRKQRTRFFIFQKLMQLVQGGFRRGLHIIGSRHFSHNKRDMNPFEFWYATNPGIRNFVNTYYEEHIHLLDGYKKLQADSMMLFNQGSVIEKLQVLTILAARKIYA
;
A
#
# COMPACT_ATOMS: atom_id res chain seq x y z
N MET A 1 17.57 -28.29 -10.71
CA MET A 1 16.20 -27.96 -10.24
C MET A 1 16.28 -26.74 -9.34
N LEU A 2 15.42 -25.74 -9.53
CA LEU A 2 15.37 -24.52 -8.74
C LEU A 2 13.93 -24.27 -8.24
N ILE A 3 13.78 -23.93 -6.96
CA ILE A 3 12.49 -23.56 -6.35
C ILE A 3 12.65 -22.21 -5.67
N VAL A 4 11.78 -21.24 -6.02
CA VAL A 4 11.83 -19.89 -5.44
C VAL A 4 10.47 -19.53 -4.86
N TRP A 5 10.44 -19.28 -3.56
CA TRP A 5 9.23 -19.06 -2.79
C TRP A 5 8.93 -17.57 -2.66
N GLY A 6 7.73 -17.16 -3.07
CA GLY A 6 7.13 -15.92 -2.59
C GLY A 6 6.47 -16.19 -1.24
N ASN A 7 6.63 -15.28 -0.28
CA ASN A 7 5.98 -15.39 1.03
C ASN A 7 4.44 -15.24 0.90
N GLN A 8 3.71 -15.44 2.00
CA GLN A 8 2.24 -15.48 2.02
C GLN A 8 1.57 -14.16 1.60
N THR A 9 2.28 -13.04 1.74
CA THR A 9 1.75 -11.67 1.63
C THR A 9 2.38 -10.83 0.53
N GLY A 10 3.48 -11.29 -0.08
CA GLY A 10 4.14 -10.65 -1.22
C GLY A 10 4.89 -9.34 -0.93
N ASP A 11 5.07 -8.98 0.34
CA ASP A 11 5.83 -7.80 0.80
C ASP A 11 7.34 -7.90 0.53
N SER A 12 7.87 -9.13 0.42
CA SER A 12 9.21 -9.40 -0.09
C SER A 12 9.14 -10.43 -1.21
N ALA A 13 8.87 -9.97 -2.43
CA ALA A 13 8.67 -10.85 -3.57
C ALA A 13 9.99 -11.09 -4.34
N PRO A 14 10.28 -12.34 -4.72
CA PRO A 14 11.28 -12.65 -5.73
C PRO A 14 10.84 -12.19 -7.12
N PHE A 15 11.79 -11.65 -7.88
CA PHE A 15 11.70 -11.34 -9.30
C PHE A 15 12.54 -12.33 -10.07
N TYR A 16 12.07 -12.75 -11.23
CA TYR A 16 12.73 -13.76 -12.04
C TYR A 16 12.66 -13.48 -13.53
N TYR A 17 13.68 -13.96 -14.22
CA TYR A 17 13.78 -14.07 -15.67
C TYR A 17 14.09 -15.52 -16.03
N VAL A 18 13.47 -16.03 -17.10
CA VAL A 18 13.80 -17.33 -17.69
C VAL A 18 14.00 -17.14 -19.19
N GLY A 19 15.25 -17.31 -19.63
CA GLY A 19 15.68 -17.19 -21.01
C GLY A 19 15.32 -18.41 -21.85
N VAL A 20 15.29 -18.22 -23.17
CA VAL A 20 15.01 -19.30 -24.14
C VAL A 20 16.15 -20.34 -24.16
N ASP A 21 17.36 -19.90 -23.84
CA ASP A 21 18.57 -20.71 -23.66
C ASP A 21 18.61 -21.48 -22.33
N GLY A 22 17.58 -21.34 -21.49
CA GLY A 22 17.51 -21.97 -20.17
C GLY A 22 18.20 -21.19 -19.06
N ASN A 23 18.74 -20.00 -19.33
CA ASN A 23 19.31 -19.14 -18.29
C ASN A 23 18.21 -18.64 -17.34
N VAL A 24 18.50 -18.68 -16.04
CA VAL A 24 17.56 -18.27 -15.00
C VAL A 24 18.22 -17.27 -14.08
N VAL A 25 17.62 -16.09 -13.94
CA VAL A 25 18.06 -15.07 -12.99
C VAL A 25 16.95 -14.85 -11.99
N VAL A 26 17.28 -14.89 -10.70
CA VAL A 26 16.32 -14.66 -9.62
C VAL A 26 16.94 -13.79 -8.55
N SER A 27 16.20 -12.78 -8.10
CA SER A 27 16.58 -11.96 -6.96
C SER A 27 15.33 -11.37 -6.30
N ASN A 28 15.37 -11.11 -5.00
CA ASN A 28 14.36 -10.27 -4.33
C ASN A 28 14.58 -8.76 -4.58
N LYS A 29 15.58 -8.39 -5.39
CA LYS A 29 15.82 -7.03 -5.87
C LYS A 29 15.72 -7.01 -7.39
N PHE A 30 14.65 -6.44 -7.92
CA PHE A 30 14.42 -6.31 -9.36
C PHE A 30 15.62 -5.66 -10.09
N ASN A 31 16.23 -4.64 -9.49
CA ASN A 31 17.37 -3.95 -10.10
C ASN A 31 18.57 -4.89 -10.32
N LEU A 32 18.79 -5.87 -9.44
CA LEU A 32 19.85 -6.87 -9.64
C LEU A 32 19.53 -7.81 -10.80
N VAL A 33 18.26 -8.17 -10.99
CA VAL A 33 17.83 -8.93 -12.18
C VAL A 33 18.10 -8.12 -13.44
N TYR A 34 17.68 -6.85 -13.47
CA TYR A 34 17.92 -5.95 -14.60
C TYR A 34 19.43 -5.77 -14.90
N GLU A 35 20.26 -5.53 -13.88
CA GLU A 35 21.71 -5.37 -14.04
C GLU A 35 22.36 -6.63 -14.63
N GLU A 36 21.90 -7.82 -14.22
CA GLU A 36 22.39 -9.08 -14.75
C GLU A 36 21.95 -9.31 -16.20
N LEU A 37 20.70 -8.98 -16.54
CA LEU A 37 20.23 -9.02 -17.93
C LEU A 37 21.07 -8.12 -18.82
N LYS A 38 21.31 -6.87 -18.38
CA LYS A 38 22.11 -5.89 -19.12
C LYS A 38 23.56 -6.34 -19.29
N ARG A 39 24.19 -6.84 -18.21
CA ARG A 39 25.60 -7.26 -18.21
C ARG A 39 25.87 -8.39 -19.21
N ASN A 40 24.93 -9.32 -19.35
CA ASN A 40 25.08 -10.48 -20.22
C ASN A 40 24.42 -10.31 -21.59
N GLY A 41 23.93 -9.10 -21.93
CA GLY A 41 23.26 -8.85 -23.20
C GLY A 41 21.99 -9.70 -23.40
N MET A 42 21.31 -10.05 -22.31
CA MET A 42 20.06 -10.82 -22.37
C MET A 42 18.94 -9.96 -22.96
N VAL A 43 18.02 -10.60 -23.69
CA VAL A 43 16.90 -9.91 -24.34
C VAL A 43 15.86 -9.50 -23.30
N TYR A 44 15.52 -8.21 -23.29
CA TYR A 44 14.38 -7.67 -22.55
C TYR A 44 13.74 -6.51 -23.31
N SER A 45 12.47 -6.25 -23.02
CA SER A 45 11.67 -5.20 -23.65
C SER A 45 10.77 -4.49 -22.65
N PHE A 46 10.43 -3.23 -22.94
CA PHE A 46 9.54 -2.45 -22.08
C PHE A 46 8.09 -2.96 -22.19
N SER A 47 7.41 -3.05 -21.04
CA SER A 47 6.03 -3.54 -20.97
C SER A 47 5.02 -2.39 -20.97
N ASP A 48 4.31 -2.23 -22.09
CA ASP A 48 3.12 -1.37 -22.20
C ASP A 48 1.97 -1.84 -21.29
N LYS A 49 1.78 -3.16 -21.15
CA LYS A 49 0.86 -3.75 -20.17
C LYS A 49 1.13 -3.22 -18.76
N ALA A 50 2.38 -3.28 -18.31
CA ALA A 50 2.77 -2.78 -16.99
C ALA A 50 2.55 -1.26 -16.88
N ALA A 51 2.87 -0.50 -17.94
CA ALA A 51 2.60 0.93 -17.98
C ALA A 51 1.10 1.25 -17.82
N TYR A 52 0.22 0.55 -18.55
CA TYR A 52 -1.24 0.73 -18.40
C TYR A 52 -1.76 0.29 -17.02
N GLN A 53 -1.22 -0.78 -16.43
CA GLN A 53 -1.54 -1.13 -15.05
C GLN A 53 -1.16 0.01 -14.10
N LEU A 54 0.03 0.60 -14.26
CA LEU A 54 0.44 1.72 -13.43
C LEU A 54 -0.43 2.97 -13.65
N LEU A 55 -0.77 3.32 -14.89
CA LEU A 55 -1.62 4.47 -15.18
C LEU A 55 -3.06 4.29 -14.65
N SER A 56 -3.62 3.07 -14.69
CA SER A 56 -4.96 2.79 -14.17
C SER A 56 -4.98 2.59 -12.65
N PHE A 57 -4.15 1.71 -12.11
CA PHE A 57 -4.20 1.31 -10.71
C PHE A 57 -3.26 2.10 -9.80
N GLY A 58 -2.20 2.70 -10.36
CA GLY A 58 -1.11 3.29 -9.59
C GLY A 58 -0.07 2.27 -9.15
N TYR A 59 -0.24 1.00 -9.51
CA TYR A 59 0.65 -0.11 -9.12
C TYR A 59 0.43 -1.32 -10.04
N MET A 60 1.39 -2.24 -10.05
CA MET A 60 1.29 -3.50 -10.80
C MET A 60 0.34 -4.46 -10.09
N VAL A 61 -0.76 -4.86 -10.74
CA VAL A 61 -1.83 -5.67 -10.11
C VAL A 61 -1.58 -7.18 -10.19
N ASP A 62 -0.71 -7.62 -11.08
CA ASP A 62 -0.33 -9.03 -11.26
C ASP A 62 1.18 -9.26 -11.08
N ASP A 63 1.76 -10.20 -11.81
CA ASP A 63 3.18 -10.53 -11.81
C ASP A 63 4.01 -9.66 -12.76
N SER A 64 3.38 -8.70 -13.45
CA SER A 64 4.05 -7.84 -14.43
C SER A 64 5.07 -6.90 -13.78
N THR A 65 6.11 -6.59 -14.54
CA THR A 65 7.09 -5.55 -14.26
C THR A 65 7.26 -4.68 -15.51
N PHE A 66 8.01 -3.57 -15.41
CA PHE A 66 8.31 -2.75 -16.58
C PHE A 66 9.16 -3.46 -17.64
N LEU A 67 9.78 -4.60 -17.30
CA LEU A 67 10.45 -5.49 -18.24
C LEU A 67 9.53 -6.66 -18.54
N LYS A 68 9.13 -6.84 -19.80
CA LYS A 68 8.13 -7.84 -20.20
C LYS A 68 8.52 -9.26 -19.79
N GLU A 69 9.81 -9.56 -19.86
CA GLU A 69 10.43 -10.87 -19.61
C GLU A 69 10.74 -11.11 -18.13
N VAL A 70 10.72 -10.06 -17.29
CA VAL A 70 10.91 -10.18 -15.85
C VAL A 70 9.55 -10.22 -15.16
N LYS A 71 9.34 -11.24 -14.36
CA LYS A 71 8.09 -11.46 -13.60
C LYS A 71 8.35 -11.51 -12.11
N ARG A 72 7.30 -11.25 -11.33
CA ARG A 72 7.33 -11.34 -9.87
C ARG A 72 6.59 -12.60 -9.40
N VAL A 73 7.22 -13.36 -8.50
CA VAL A 73 6.54 -14.45 -7.79
C VAL A 73 5.51 -13.85 -6.84
N ARG A 74 4.23 -14.14 -7.07
CA ARG A 74 3.12 -13.55 -6.30
C ARG A 74 2.99 -14.20 -4.91
N ALA A 75 2.31 -13.48 -4.02
CA ALA A 75 1.98 -13.92 -2.67
C ALA A 75 1.40 -15.36 -2.64
N GLY A 76 1.97 -16.22 -1.79
CA GLY A 76 1.55 -17.61 -1.62
C GLY A 76 1.85 -18.53 -2.80
N LYS A 77 2.73 -18.11 -3.73
CA LYS A 77 3.17 -18.91 -4.87
C LYS A 77 4.67 -19.17 -4.84
N TYR A 78 5.09 -20.20 -5.57
CA TYR A 78 6.49 -20.46 -5.84
C TYR A 78 6.73 -20.72 -7.33
N LEU A 79 7.91 -20.31 -7.77
CA LEU A 79 8.49 -20.65 -9.06
C LEU A 79 9.19 -22.00 -8.95
N PHE A 80 8.91 -22.89 -9.90
CA PHE A 80 9.57 -24.19 -10.03
C PHE A 80 10.20 -24.29 -11.41
N VAL A 81 11.53 -24.44 -11.47
CA VAL A 81 12.29 -24.62 -12.72
C VAL A 81 12.98 -25.97 -12.74
N SER A 82 12.78 -26.69 -13.83
CA SER A 82 13.36 -28.01 -14.09
C SER A 82 13.72 -28.14 -15.58
N GLU A 83 14.32 -29.27 -15.95
CA GLU A 83 14.59 -29.61 -17.36
C GLU A 83 13.31 -29.64 -18.21
N LYS A 84 12.15 -29.91 -17.60
CA LYS A 84 10.83 -29.88 -18.27
C LYS A 84 10.26 -28.48 -18.45
N GLY A 85 11.01 -27.45 -18.04
CA GLY A 85 10.60 -26.04 -18.07
C GLY A 85 10.19 -25.49 -16.71
N MET A 86 9.46 -24.38 -16.78
CA MET A 86 9.07 -23.54 -15.65
C MET A 86 7.58 -23.68 -15.33
N ASN A 87 7.24 -23.70 -14.04
CA ASN A 87 5.86 -23.63 -13.56
C ASN A 87 5.72 -22.67 -12.37
N ILE A 88 4.55 -22.05 -12.23
CA ILE A 88 4.16 -21.32 -11.02
C ILE A 88 3.12 -22.15 -10.28
N LYS A 89 3.36 -22.46 -9.01
CA LYS A 89 2.46 -23.24 -8.17
C LYS A 89 2.04 -22.44 -6.94
N GLU A 90 0.81 -22.66 -6.48
CA GLU A 90 0.29 -22.08 -5.25
C GLU A 90 0.60 -23.02 -4.09
N TRP A 91 1.12 -22.48 -2.99
CA TRP A 91 1.40 -23.22 -1.76
C TRP A 91 0.67 -22.65 -0.54
N HIS A 92 0.16 -21.43 -0.67
CA HIS A 92 -0.59 -20.77 0.38
C HIS A 92 -1.67 -19.86 -0.22
N ARG A 93 -2.84 -19.86 0.41
CA ARG A 93 -3.93 -18.95 0.05
C ARG A 93 -4.84 -18.67 1.24
N PHE A 94 -5.06 -17.39 1.52
CA PHE A 94 -6.06 -16.97 2.51
C PHE A 94 -7.47 -17.26 2.00
N SER A 95 -8.39 -17.66 2.90
CA SER A 95 -9.76 -18.02 2.55
C SER A 95 -10.74 -17.56 3.64
N TYR A 96 -11.98 -17.23 3.24
CA TYR A 96 -13.08 -16.92 4.16
C TYR A 96 -14.01 -18.11 4.41
N LYS A 97 -13.64 -19.30 3.93
CA LYS A 97 -14.49 -20.50 4.03
C LYS A 97 -14.59 -21.04 5.44
N VAL A 98 -13.53 -20.93 6.23
CA VAL A 98 -13.55 -21.34 7.63
C VAL A 98 -14.26 -20.24 8.41
N LYS A 99 -15.52 -20.45 8.77
CA LYS A 99 -16.28 -19.52 9.62
C LYS A 99 -16.58 -20.21 10.93
N ILE A 100 -16.12 -19.60 12.01
CA ILE A 100 -16.44 -20.05 13.35
C ILE A 100 -17.62 -19.19 13.82
N ASP A 101 -18.72 -19.83 14.19
CA ASP A 101 -19.80 -19.11 14.85
C ASP A 101 -19.30 -18.59 16.20
N MET A 102 -19.44 -17.28 16.42
CA MET A 102 -18.95 -16.62 17.63
C MET A 102 -19.65 -15.29 17.87
N GLY A 103 -19.71 -14.90 19.13
CA GLY A 103 -20.18 -13.59 19.56
C GLY A 103 -19.13 -12.49 19.39
N MET A 104 -19.58 -11.22 19.46
CA MET A 104 -18.68 -10.05 19.41
C MET A 104 -17.59 -10.08 20.51
N ASN A 105 -17.93 -10.54 21.71
CA ASN A 105 -16.96 -10.59 22.81
C ASN A 105 -15.86 -11.62 22.56
N GLU A 106 -16.22 -12.81 22.06
CA GLU A 106 -15.26 -13.86 21.70
C GLU A 106 -14.36 -13.39 20.56
N ALA A 107 -14.95 -12.76 19.53
CA ALA A 107 -14.18 -12.17 18.43
C ALA A 107 -13.16 -11.14 18.92
N ILE A 108 -13.53 -10.30 19.90
CA ILE A 108 -12.63 -9.31 20.51
C ILE A 108 -11.47 -9.97 21.25
N GLU A 109 -11.74 -10.99 22.06
CA GLU A 109 -10.68 -11.73 22.76
C GLU A 109 -9.73 -12.42 21.77
N LEU A 110 -10.30 -13.03 20.73
CA LEU A 110 -9.56 -13.76 19.71
C LEU A 110 -8.61 -12.84 18.92
N ILE A 111 -9.10 -11.69 18.44
CA ILE A 111 -8.23 -10.75 17.73
C ILE A 111 -7.23 -10.06 18.66
N ASP A 112 -7.56 -9.82 19.94
CA ASP A 112 -6.61 -9.22 20.87
C ASP A 112 -5.42 -10.14 21.12
N GLN A 113 -5.69 -11.43 21.36
CA GLN A 113 -4.66 -12.44 21.54
C GLN A 113 -3.83 -12.63 20.27
N GLY A 114 -4.49 -12.76 19.11
CA GLY A 114 -3.81 -12.91 17.83
C GLY A 114 -2.94 -11.69 17.48
N PHE A 115 -3.46 -10.48 17.69
CA PHE A 115 -2.72 -9.25 17.38
C PHE A 115 -1.54 -9.05 18.32
N ARG A 116 -1.69 -9.32 19.63
CA ARG A 116 -0.56 -9.31 20.57
C ARG A 116 0.53 -10.30 20.18
N LYS A 117 0.15 -11.48 19.69
CA LYS A 117 1.11 -12.46 19.18
C LYS A 117 1.85 -11.95 17.94
N ALA A 118 1.14 -11.30 17.01
CA ALA A 118 1.74 -10.68 15.83
C ALA A 118 2.67 -9.52 16.20
N VAL A 119 2.26 -8.63 17.13
CA VAL A 119 3.10 -7.56 17.68
C VAL A 119 4.37 -8.15 18.31
N LYS A 120 4.23 -9.22 19.11
CA LYS A 120 5.38 -9.91 19.71
C LYS A 120 6.37 -10.38 18.66
N ARG A 121 5.90 -11.06 17.59
CA ARG A 121 6.74 -11.55 16.50
C ARG A 121 7.52 -10.45 15.80
N CYS A 122 6.91 -9.28 15.63
CA CYS A 122 7.60 -8.12 15.04
C CYS A 122 8.62 -7.53 16.02
N PHE A 123 8.19 -7.10 17.21
CA PHE A 123 9.02 -6.31 18.13
C PHE A 123 10.11 -7.12 18.83
N ASP A 124 9.93 -8.42 19.02
CA ASP A 124 10.98 -9.29 19.55
C ASP A 124 12.18 -9.37 18.62
N LYS A 125 12.01 -9.21 17.31
CA LYS A 125 13.15 -9.21 16.37
C LYS A 125 14.06 -8.02 16.58
N ASP A 126 13.53 -6.87 16.97
CA ASP A 126 14.39 -5.74 17.34
C ASP A 126 15.21 -6.06 18.60
N THR A 127 14.58 -6.70 19.58
CA THR A 127 15.21 -7.08 20.85
C THR A 127 16.26 -8.18 20.65
N GLU A 128 15.94 -9.21 19.86
CA GLU A 128 16.81 -10.33 19.50
C GLU A 128 18.09 -9.86 18.83
N TYR A 129 18.00 -8.84 17.96
CA TYR A 129 19.14 -8.27 17.24
C TYR A 129 19.82 -7.12 18.01
N GLY A 130 19.38 -6.82 19.24
CA GLY A 130 20.02 -5.83 20.11
C GLY A 130 19.80 -4.38 19.69
N TYR A 131 18.75 -4.07 18.92
CA TYR A 131 18.42 -2.71 18.57
C TYR A 131 17.96 -1.92 19.80
N LYS A 132 18.42 -0.67 19.90
CA LYS A 132 18.16 0.18 21.07
C LYS A 132 16.74 0.77 21.07
N TYR A 133 16.19 1.00 19.88
CA TYR A 133 14.91 1.67 19.67
C TYR A 133 14.05 0.93 18.65
N HIS A 134 12.75 0.82 18.94
CA HIS A 134 11.75 0.33 17.99
C HIS A 134 11.23 1.48 17.13
N LEU A 135 11.41 1.41 15.81
CA LEU A 135 10.92 2.43 14.89
C LEU A 135 9.48 2.12 14.47
N VAL A 136 8.54 3.02 14.74
CA VAL A 136 7.11 2.75 14.49
C VAL A 136 6.46 3.90 13.72
N ASP A 137 5.94 3.61 12.52
CA ASP A 137 5.13 4.55 11.75
C ASP A 137 3.88 4.92 12.54
N LEU A 138 3.60 6.22 12.67
CA LEU A 138 2.42 6.74 13.37
C LEU A 138 1.68 7.78 12.52
N SER A 139 0.39 7.55 12.37
CA SER A 139 -0.55 8.45 11.68
C SER A 139 -1.80 8.65 12.54
N GLY A 140 -2.68 9.56 12.14
CA GLY A 140 -3.96 9.80 12.79
C GLY A 140 -4.98 8.66 12.61
N GLY A 141 -4.63 7.62 11.85
CA GLY A 141 -5.44 6.42 11.63
C GLY A 141 -5.50 5.49 12.84
N LEU A 142 -6.21 4.36 12.67
CA LEU A 142 -6.32 3.32 13.69
C LEU A 142 -5.16 2.33 13.64
N ASP A 143 -4.68 2.01 12.45
CA ASP A 143 -3.80 0.85 12.27
C ASP A 143 -2.40 1.09 12.86
N SER A 144 -1.78 2.21 12.49
CA SER A 144 -0.49 2.63 13.05
C SER A 144 -0.59 2.88 14.55
N ARG A 145 -1.71 3.49 14.99
CA ARG A 145 -2.05 3.66 16.41
C ARG A 145 -2.06 2.32 17.14
N MET A 146 -2.75 1.31 16.63
CA MET A 146 -2.84 0.02 17.31
C MET A 146 -1.51 -0.71 17.35
N THR A 147 -0.69 -0.59 16.31
CA THR A 147 0.68 -1.14 16.31
C THR A 147 1.50 -0.57 17.47
N THR A 148 1.57 0.76 17.59
CA THR A 148 2.35 1.39 18.67
C THR A 148 1.70 1.23 20.05
N TRP A 149 0.37 1.22 20.13
CA TRP A 149 -0.35 1.17 21.40
C TRP A 149 -0.24 -0.20 22.06
N VAL A 150 -0.48 -1.26 21.29
CA VAL A 150 -0.42 -2.63 21.80
C VAL A 150 1.02 -2.99 22.15
N ALA A 151 2.01 -2.55 21.36
CA ALA A 151 3.41 -2.72 21.73
C ALA A 151 3.76 -2.04 23.06
N HIS A 152 3.34 -0.77 23.25
CA HIS A 152 3.54 -0.07 24.51
C HIS A 152 2.86 -0.81 25.68
N ASP A 153 1.61 -1.23 25.50
CA ASP A 153 0.84 -1.96 26.51
C ASP A 153 1.49 -3.29 26.89
N MET A 154 2.09 -4.00 25.92
CA MET A 154 2.83 -5.25 26.14
C MET A 154 4.17 -5.08 26.85
N GLY A 155 4.60 -3.85 27.14
CA GLY A 155 5.84 -3.58 27.86
C GLY A 155 7.03 -3.18 26.98
N TYR A 156 6.87 -3.11 25.65
CA TYR A 156 7.93 -2.54 24.80
C TYR A 156 8.12 -1.05 25.13
N ARG A 157 9.37 -0.63 25.28
CA ARG A 157 9.78 0.74 25.61
C ARG A 157 10.78 1.22 24.56
N ASN A 158 11.26 2.46 24.67
CA ASN A 158 12.16 3.06 23.68
C ASN A 158 11.55 3.08 22.26
N ILE A 159 10.23 3.27 22.18
CA ILE A 159 9.53 3.42 20.91
C ILE A 159 9.81 4.81 20.35
N VAL A 160 10.27 4.84 19.10
CA VAL A 160 10.45 6.05 18.29
C VAL A 160 9.34 6.07 17.26
N ASN A 161 8.31 6.87 17.50
CA ASN A 161 7.25 7.10 16.54
C ASN A 161 7.70 8.11 15.49
N ILE A 162 7.50 7.78 14.21
CA ILE A 162 7.75 8.70 13.09
C ILE A 162 6.46 9.02 12.34
N CYS A 163 6.32 10.26 11.90
CA CYS A 163 5.17 10.72 11.12
C CYS A 163 5.65 11.65 9.99
N TYR A 164 4.99 11.62 8.85
CA TYR A 164 5.28 12.54 7.75
C TYR A 164 3.99 12.96 7.05
N SER A 165 3.71 14.26 7.05
CA SER A 165 2.43 14.81 6.56
C SER A 165 2.52 16.32 6.34
N GLN A 166 1.49 16.90 5.73
CA GLN A 166 1.27 18.35 5.75
C GLN A 166 1.19 18.86 7.21
N SER A 167 1.90 19.93 7.54
CA SER A 167 2.04 20.44 8.92
C SER A 167 0.71 20.75 9.61
N THR A 168 -0.27 21.23 8.86
CA THR A 168 -1.61 21.57 9.35
C THR A 168 -2.59 20.39 9.32
N SER A 169 -2.11 19.17 9.05
CA SER A 169 -2.99 18.01 8.93
C SER A 169 -3.52 17.55 10.28
N LEU A 170 -4.78 17.12 10.30
CA LEU A 170 -5.35 16.45 11.46
C LEU A 170 -4.68 15.10 11.71
N ASP A 171 -4.12 14.50 10.66
CA ASP A 171 -3.37 13.26 10.77
C ASP A 171 -2.13 13.42 11.67
N CYS A 172 -1.32 14.46 11.43
CA CYS A 172 -0.17 14.80 12.27
C CYS A 172 -0.59 15.09 13.71
N GLN A 173 -1.66 15.87 13.88
CA GLN A 173 -2.12 16.27 15.21
C GLN A 173 -2.51 15.04 16.03
N TYR A 174 -3.34 14.16 15.47
CA TYR A 174 -3.79 12.97 16.19
C TYR A 174 -2.66 11.96 16.41
N ALA A 175 -1.71 11.83 15.48
CA ALA A 175 -0.50 11.04 15.68
C ALA A 175 0.32 11.56 16.87
N LYS A 176 0.52 12.88 16.94
CA LYS A 176 1.20 13.55 18.06
C LYS A 176 0.50 13.28 19.39
N ASP A 177 -0.83 13.38 19.42
CA ASP A 177 -1.62 13.15 20.63
C ASP A 177 -1.45 11.71 21.15
N VAL A 178 -1.42 10.72 20.25
CA VAL A 178 -1.14 9.32 20.60
C VAL A 178 0.26 9.14 21.17
N ALA A 179 1.30 9.64 20.47
CA ALA A 179 2.67 9.47 20.92
C ALA A 179 2.91 10.18 22.28
N HIS A 180 2.35 11.37 22.45
CA HIS A 180 2.41 12.12 23.70
C HIS A 180 1.74 11.37 24.84
N PHE A 181 0.53 10.83 24.61
CA PHE A 181 -0.19 10.04 25.62
C PHE A 181 0.61 8.81 26.08
N LEU A 182 1.28 8.14 25.14
CA LEU A 182 2.12 6.96 25.43
C LEU A 182 3.52 7.34 25.98
N GLY A 183 3.89 8.61 26.02
CA GLY A 183 5.23 9.03 26.43
C GLY A 183 6.35 8.55 25.49
N ASN A 184 6.03 8.27 24.23
CA ASN A 184 6.99 7.82 23.23
C ASN A 184 7.75 9.01 22.62
N GLN A 185 8.93 8.74 22.06
CA GLN A 185 9.61 9.75 21.22
C GLN A 185 8.81 9.94 19.93
N PHE A 186 8.68 11.18 19.46
CA PHE A 186 7.91 11.49 18.26
C PHE A 186 8.67 12.45 17.35
N TYR A 187 8.99 12.00 16.15
CA TYR A 187 9.63 12.82 15.13
C TYR A 187 8.69 13.01 13.94
N VAL A 188 8.61 14.25 13.46
CA VAL A 188 7.75 14.60 12.32
C VAL A 188 8.58 15.19 11.21
N LYS A 189 8.38 14.69 9.98
CA LYS A 189 8.79 15.38 8.76
C LYS A 189 7.58 16.08 8.15
N TYR A 190 7.57 17.41 8.19
CA TYR A 190 6.56 18.20 7.48
C TYR A 190 6.77 18.16 5.97
N LEU A 191 5.66 18.06 5.23
CA LEU A 191 5.64 17.90 3.77
C LEU A 191 5.16 19.15 3.02
N ASP A 192 5.09 20.29 3.69
CA ASP A 192 4.61 21.56 3.13
C ASP A 192 5.34 22.00 1.85
N GLU A 193 6.64 21.72 1.77
CA GLU A 193 7.45 21.97 0.58
C GLU A 193 7.24 20.97 -0.56
N ALA A 194 6.61 19.82 -0.28
CA ALA A 194 6.38 18.70 -1.18
C ALA A 194 7.62 18.28 -2.00
N SER A 195 8.83 18.46 -1.44
CA SER A 195 10.10 18.26 -2.14
C SER A 195 10.31 16.82 -2.61
N PHE A 196 9.68 15.84 -1.94
CA PHE A 196 9.70 14.43 -2.33
C PHE A 196 9.15 14.18 -3.74
N VAL A 197 8.30 15.06 -4.28
CA VAL A 197 7.81 14.99 -5.67
C VAL A 197 8.97 15.06 -6.68
N ARG A 198 10.11 15.65 -6.30
CA ARG A 198 11.29 15.75 -7.16
C ARG A 198 12.09 14.45 -7.28
N GLU A 199 11.85 13.46 -6.41
CA GLU A 199 12.61 12.22 -6.34
C GLU A 199 12.09 11.14 -7.31
N VAL A 200 11.55 11.53 -8.47
CA VAL A 200 10.86 10.64 -9.41
C VAL A 200 11.72 9.44 -9.81
N GLU A 201 12.95 9.65 -10.27
CA GLU A 201 13.84 8.57 -10.72
C GLU A 201 14.32 7.71 -9.54
N GLU A 202 14.75 8.35 -8.46
CA GLU A 202 15.26 7.65 -7.28
C GLU A 202 14.21 6.71 -6.68
N VAL A 203 12.98 7.21 -6.46
CA VAL A 203 11.93 6.40 -5.85
C VAL A 203 11.38 5.36 -6.83
N THR A 204 11.33 5.67 -8.13
CA THR A 204 10.99 4.67 -9.15
C THR A 204 11.98 3.51 -9.14
N LYS A 205 13.29 3.80 -9.02
CA LYS A 205 14.35 2.79 -8.89
C LYS A 205 14.25 2.01 -7.59
N LYS A 206 13.99 2.67 -6.45
CA LYS A 206 13.86 2.02 -5.12
C LYS A 206 12.60 1.16 -4.98
N ASN A 207 11.50 1.55 -5.64
CA ASN A 207 10.25 0.78 -5.66
C ASN A 207 10.19 -0.25 -6.81
N PHE A 208 11.25 -0.38 -7.61
CA PHE A 208 11.29 -1.25 -8.79
C PHE A 208 10.18 -0.96 -9.82
N GLY A 209 9.59 0.24 -9.78
CA GLY A 209 8.40 0.58 -10.56
C GLY A 209 7.13 -0.20 -10.20
N MET A 210 7.06 -0.86 -9.04
CA MET A 210 5.89 -1.65 -8.63
C MET A 210 4.67 -0.81 -8.26
N GLY A 211 4.89 0.46 -7.91
CA GLY A 211 3.88 1.47 -7.63
C GLY A 211 4.35 2.85 -8.06
N TYR A 212 3.42 3.79 -8.23
CA TYR A 212 3.75 5.16 -8.59
C TYR A 212 4.70 5.78 -7.55
N TYR A 213 5.68 6.55 -8.01
CA TYR A 213 6.84 6.92 -7.18
C TYR A 213 6.45 7.73 -5.93
N ALA A 214 5.36 8.50 -5.99
CA ALA A 214 4.88 9.29 -4.85
C ALA A 214 4.02 8.49 -3.85
N GLY A 215 3.96 7.16 -3.94
CA GLY A 215 3.13 6.30 -3.09
C GLY A 215 3.50 6.26 -1.60
N ILE A 216 4.79 6.46 -1.27
CA ILE A 216 5.27 6.58 0.13
C ILE A 216 5.33 8.04 0.62
N THR A 217 4.96 8.99 -0.25
CA THR A 217 5.11 10.44 -0.04
C THR A 217 6.51 10.81 0.49
N GLY A 218 6.60 11.44 1.66
CA GLY A 218 7.86 11.88 2.25
C GLY A 218 8.64 10.80 3.00
N GLY A 219 8.15 9.56 3.06
CA GLY A 219 8.79 8.48 3.80
C GLY A 219 10.22 8.20 3.32
N ASN A 220 10.46 8.17 2.00
CA ASN A 220 11.82 7.96 1.45
C ASN A 220 12.81 9.00 1.99
N GLN A 221 12.44 10.28 1.93
CA GLN A 221 13.27 11.37 2.44
C GLN A 221 13.51 11.24 3.94
N PHE A 222 12.47 10.90 4.72
CA PHE A 222 12.62 10.80 6.17
C PHE A 222 13.57 9.67 6.55
N LEU A 223 13.42 8.49 5.94
CA LEU A 223 14.27 7.33 6.21
C LEU A 223 15.76 7.62 5.93
N LYS A 224 16.10 8.46 4.94
CA LYS A 224 17.51 8.87 4.68
C LYS A 224 18.19 9.55 5.88
N PHE A 225 17.43 10.21 6.74
CA PHE A 225 17.96 10.95 7.89
C PHE A 225 18.04 10.10 9.17
N LEU A 226 17.48 8.89 9.15
CA LEU A 226 17.44 8.02 10.32
C LEU A 226 18.70 7.15 10.42
N ASN A 227 19.07 6.80 11.66
CA ASN A 227 20.22 5.94 11.93
C ASN A 227 19.79 4.50 12.24
N PHE A 228 19.81 3.64 11.23
CA PHE A 228 19.46 2.22 11.35
C PHE A 228 20.53 1.35 12.03
N ARG A 229 21.62 1.94 12.55
CA ARG A 229 22.50 1.22 13.48
C ARG A 229 21.89 1.06 14.87
N VAL A 230 20.91 1.88 15.22
CA VAL A 230 20.27 1.88 16.55
C VAL A 230 18.75 1.68 16.49
N LEU A 231 18.14 1.98 15.35
CA LEU A 231 16.73 1.74 15.06
C LEU A 231 16.58 0.35 14.43
N GLY A 232 15.62 -0.44 14.93
CA GLY A 232 15.31 -1.76 14.40
C GLY A 232 14.48 -1.74 13.11
N LEU A 233 13.60 -2.72 12.98
CA LEU A 233 12.61 -2.82 11.92
C LEU A 233 11.69 -1.59 11.93
N GLU A 234 11.18 -1.23 10.74
CA GLU A 234 10.14 -0.20 10.61
C GLU A 234 8.76 -0.85 10.78
N HIS A 235 8.18 -0.73 11.98
CA HIS A 235 6.87 -1.28 12.30
C HIS A 235 5.77 -0.36 11.79
N THR A 236 4.93 -0.88 10.91
CA THR A 236 3.84 -0.11 10.28
C THR A 236 2.47 -0.63 10.69
N GLY A 237 1.45 0.21 10.49
CA GLY A 237 0.05 -0.22 10.56
C GLY A 237 -0.52 -0.67 9.22
N GLN A 238 0.29 -0.99 8.22
CA GLN A 238 -0.27 -1.21 6.88
C GLN A 238 -1.22 -2.42 6.87
N LEU A 239 -2.37 -2.23 6.19
CA LEU A 239 -3.47 -3.18 6.01
C LEU A 239 -4.40 -3.44 7.21
N GLY A 240 -4.28 -2.72 8.33
CA GLY A 240 -5.11 -3.00 9.50
C GLY A 240 -6.63 -2.84 9.28
N ASP A 241 -7.07 -1.75 8.65
CA ASP A 241 -8.49 -1.54 8.33
C ASP A 241 -9.03 -2.60 7.37
N LEU A 242 -8.18 -3.10 6.46
CA LEU A 242 -8.54 -4.15 5.52
C LEU A 242 -8.75 -5.48 6.23
N ILE A 243 -7.80 -5.88 7.08
CA ILE A 243 -7.80 -7.19 7.74
C ILE A 243 -8.83 -7.26 8.87
N VAL A 244 -8.83 -6.27 9.78
CA VAL A 244 -9.68 -6.28 10.98
C VAL A 244 -11.04 -5.64 10.71
N GLY A 245 -11.03 -4.49 10.04
CA GLY A 245 -12.22 -3.66 9.84
C GLY A 245 -13.09 -4.06 8.65
N GLY A 246 -12.54 -4.88 7.74
CA GLY A 246 -13.18 -5.19 6.48
C GLY A 246 -13.36 -3.94 5.63
N GLY A 247 -12.30 -3.15 5.42
CA GLY A 247 -12.36 -1.85 4.73
C GLY A 247 -13.07 -1.85 3.35
N TYR A 248 -13.20 -3.02 2.70
CA TYR A 248 -13.98 -3.21 1.46
C TYR A 248 -15.34 -3.90 1.65
N LEU A 249 -15.67 -4.34 2.86
CA LEU A 249 -16.97 -4.86 3.24
C LEU A 249 -17.97 -3.71 3.40
N LYS A 250 -18.70 -3.41 2.32
CA LYS A 250 -19.72 -2.35 2.29
C LYS A 250 -21.14 -2.86 2.43
N SER A 251 -21.35 -4.17 2.33
CA SER A 251 -22.66 -4.82 2.42
C SER A 251 -22.53 -6.25 2.97
N LEU A 252 -23.57 -6.72 3.64
CA LEU A 252 -23.71 -8.14 4.04
C LEU A 252 -24.19 -9.02 2.88
N ARG A 253 -24.83 -8.41 1.86
CA ARG A 253 -25.55 -9.12 0.78
C ARG A 253 -24.79 -9.18 -0.54
N GLU A 254 -23.85 -8.27 -0.77
CA GLU A 254 -23.10 -8.17 -2.03
C GLU A 254 -21.64 -8.55 -1.78
N ASP A 255 -21.19 -9.56 -2.53
CA ASP A 255 -19.77 -9.95 -2.68
C ASP A 255 -19.32 -9.84 -4.15
N THR A 256 -20.05 -9.07 -4.97
CA THR A 256 -19.69 -8.82 -6.36
C THR A 256 -18.32 -8.20 -6.45
N ILE A 257 -17.46 -8.80 -7.27
CA ILE A 257 -16.09 -8.31 -7.46
C ILE A 257 -16.14 -7.04 -8.30
N ASP A 258 -15.75 -5.92 -7.70
CA ASP A 258 -15.55 -4.64 -8.39
C ASP A 258 -14.06 -4.31 -8.52
N VAL A 259 -13.49 -4.53 -9.72
CA VAL A 259 -12.09 -4.18 -10.02
C VAL A 259 -11.90 -2.65 -10.12
N ASN A 260 -12.93 -1.90 -10.53
CA ASN A 260 -12.81 -0.44 -10.64
C ASN A 260 -12.72 0.21 -9.25
N GLY A 261 -13.25 -0.44 -8.22
CA GLY A 261 -13.13 -0.04 -6.82
C GLY A 261 -11.68 0.10 -6.32
N ILE A 262 -10.71 -0.54 -6.98
CA ILE A 262 -9.28 -0.48 -6.60
C ILE A 262 -8.42 0.42 -7.51
N LYS A 263 -8.92 0.85 -8.67
CA LYS A 263 -8.19 1.71 -9.63
C LYS A 263 -7.97 3.13 -9.13
N TYR A 264 -6.83 3.75 -9.41
CA TYR A 264 -6.59 5.17 -9.10
C TYR A 264 -7.21 6.08 -10.17
N SER A 265 -7.14 5.67 -11.43
CA SER A 265 -7.74 6.34 -12.59
C SER A 265 -8.62 5.36 -13.38
N ASN A 266 -9.73 5.89 -13.89
CA ASN A 266 -10.59 5.21 -14.86
C ASN A 266 -10.55 5.86 -16.25
N ARG A 267 -9.62 6.81 -16.48
CA ARG A 267 -9.53 7.57 -17.74
C ARG A 267 -8.88 6.78 -18.87
N VAL A 268 -8.04 5.81 -18.51
CA VAL A 268 -7.37 4.91 -19.45
C VAL A 268 -7.83 3.48 -19.21
N SER A 269 -8.02 2.74 -20.29
CA SER A 269 -8.32 1.31 -20.22
C SER A 269 -7.04 0.52 -20.00
N CYS A 270 -7.15 -0.50 -19.17
CA CYS A 270 -6.14 -1.53 -19.00
C CYS A 270 -6.76 -2.86 -19.44
N GLU A 271 -5.92 -3.86 -19.71
CA GLU A 271 -6.38 -5.23 -19.92
C GLU A 271 -7.27 -5.71 -18.76
N ASP A 272 -8.19 -6.63 -19.07
CA ASP A 272 -9.07 -7.22 -18.07
C ASP A 272 -8.26 -7.99 -17.03
N ILE A 273 -8.51 -7.67 -15.76
CA ILE A 273 -7.85 -8.35 -14.65
C ILE A 273 -8.60 -9.65 -14.39
N ASN A 274 -7.90 -10.78 -14.53
CA ASN A 274 -8.47 -12.06 -14.20
C ASN A 274 -8.75 -12.16 -12.69
N VAL A 275 -10.04 -12.18 -12.35
CA VAL A 275 -10.54 -12.29 -10.98
C VAL A 275 -11.25 -13.60 -10.68
N SER A 276 -11.33 -14.54 -11.63
CA SER A 276 -12.09 -15.79 -11.49
C SER A 276 -11.63 -16.65 -10.33
N GLY A 277 -10.37 -16.50 -9.91
CA GLY A 277 -9.82 -17.22 -8.78
C GLY A 277 -10.22 -16.69 -7.41
N TYR A 278 -10.84 -15.50 -7.27
CA TYR A 278 -11.13 -14.91 -5.96
C TYR A 278 -12.55 -15.23 -5.47
N GLU A 279 -12.66 -15.57 -4.18
CA GLU A 279 -13.94 -15.91 -3.53
C GLU A 279 -14.90 -14.71 -3.40
N GLY A 280 -14.39 -13.48 -3.52
CA GLY A 280 -15.18 -12.26 -3.41
C GLY A 280 -14.32 -11.00 -3.44
N HIS A 281 -14.97 -9.84 -3.41
CA HIS A 281 -14.31 -8.54 -3.51
C HIS A 281 -13.28 -8.27 -2.41
N GLU A 282 -13.51 -8.78 -1.18
CA GLU A 282 -12.59 -8.60 -0.07
C GLU A 282 -11.24 -9.32 -0.32
N LEU A 283 -11.28 -10.59 -0.75
CA LEU A 283 -10.07 -11.37 -1.05
C LEU A 283 -9.34 -10.79 -2.26
N MET A 284 -10.08 -10.42 -3.30
CA MET A 284 -9.53 -9.75 -4.48
C MET A 284 -8.82 -8.45 -4.08
N SER A 285 -9.44 -7.65 -3.21
CA SER A 285 -8.86 -6.38 -2.76
C SER A 285 -7.62 -6.58 -1.89
N LEU A 286 -7.60 -7.61 -1.04
CA LEU A 286 -6.40 -7.97 -0.28
C LEU A 286 -5.23 -8.29 -1.21
N TYR A 287 -5.42 -9.21 -2.14
CA TYR A 287 -4.32 -9.64 -3.01
C TYR A 287 -3.91 -8.58 -4.02
N LEU A 288 -4.86 -7.90 -4.67
CA LEU A 288 -4.54 -6.95 -5.73
C LEU A 288 -4.14 -5.58 -5.18
N ARG A 289 -4.87 -5.04 -4.20
CA ARG A 289 -4.61 -3.69 -3.68
C ARG A 289 -3.80 -3.68 -2.39
N GLY A 290 -4.07 -4.61 -1.47
CA GLY A 290 -3.33 -4.71 -0.22
C GLY A 290 -1.88 -5.09 -0.49
N PHE A 291 -1.67 -6.31 -0.98
CA PHE A 291 -0.34 -6.89 -1.22
C PHE A 291 0.41 -6.20 -2.36
N GLN A 292 -0.20 -6.01 -3.54
CA GLN A 292 0.57 -5.39 -4.63
C GLN A 292 0.64 -3.86 -4.55
N GLY A 293 -0.42 -3.21 -4.07
CA GLY A 293 -0.50 -1.75 -4.03
C GLY A 293 0.13 -1.17 -2.78
N ALA A 294 -0.49 -1.39 -1.62
CA ALA A 294 -0.07 -0.76 -0.37
C ALA A 294 1.33 -1.21 0.08
N LEU A 295 1.63 -2.51 -0.02
CA LEU A 295 2.93 -3.05 0.36
C LEU A 295 4.02 -2.80 -0.70
N SER A 296 3.72 -2.22 -1.87
CA SER A 296 4.79 -1.80 -2.82
C SER A 296 5.80 -0.86 -2.14
N THR A 297 5.33 -0.03 -1.21
CA THR A 297 6.19 0.89 -0.47
C THR A 297 7.23 0.17 0.44
N HIS A 298 7.12 -1.14 0.65
CA HIS A 298 8.13 -1.95 1.36
C HIS A 298 9.42 -2.07 0.56
N TYR A 299 9.35 -2.12 -0.78
CA TYR A 299 10.55 -2.13 -1.63
C TYR A 299 11.39 -0.88 -1.39
N ILE A 300 10.77 0.29 -1.23
CA ILE A 300 11.45 1.55 -0.91
C ILE A 300 12.13 1.45 0.46
N ARG A 301 11.38 1.01 1.48
CA ARG A 301 11.87 0.87 2.87
C ARG A 301 13.06 -0.09 2.98
N SER A 302 13.03 -1.19 2.23
CA SER A 302 14.09 -2.21 2.21
C SER A 302 15.48 -1.72 1.78
N ASN A 303 15.58 -0.49 1.25
CA ASN A 303 16.86 0.17 1.00
C ASN A 303 17.51 0.73 2.28
N TYR A 304 16.81 0.71 3.42
CA TYR A 304 17.26 1.23 4.70
C TYR A 304 17.09 0.21 5.84
N THR A 305 15.89 -0.33 6.01
CA THR A 305 15.53 -1.36 6.99
C THR A 305 14.38 -2.22 6.47
N TYR A 306 14.06 -3.32 7.14
CA TYR A 306 12.90 -4.12 6.80
C TYR A 306 11.63 -3.52 7.41
N ALA A 307 10.60 -3.38 6.58
CA ALA A 307 9.27 -2.97 7.02
C ALA A 307 8.47 -4.19 7.46
N VAL A 308 7.76 -4.07 8.57
CA VAL A 308 6.87 -5.12 9.08
C VAL A 308 5.52 -4.52 9.47
N SER A 309 4.49 -5.35 9.55
CA SER A 309 3.18 -4.96 10.07
C SER A 309 2.58 -6.13 10.83
N PRO A 310 2.15 -5.98 12.09
CA PRO A 310 1.43 -7.03 12.79
C PRO A 310 0.15 -7.47 12.05
N PHE A 311 -0.42 -6.59 11.22
CA PHE A 311 -1.62 -6.90 10.42
C PHE A 311 -1.37 -7.82 9.23
N ILE A 312 -0.10 -8.02 8.83
CA ILE A 312 0.24 -8.95 7.75
C ILE A 312 0.79 -10.29 8.26
N ASP A 313 0.76 -10.52 9.58
CA ASP A 313 1.06 -11.83 10.14
C ASP A 313 0.05 -12.88 9.62
N PRO A 314 0.49 -13.98 8.99
CA PRO A 314 -0.43 -14.93 8.35
C PRO A 314 -1.46 -15.53 9.33
N GLU A 315 -1.04 -15.84 10.56
CA GLU A 315 -1.94 -16.39 11.57
C GLU A 315 -2.97 -15.35 12.03
N PHE A 316 -2.56 -14.09 12.17
CA PHE A 316 -3.50 -13.01 12.49
C PHE A 316 -4.50 -12.73 11.36
N ILE A 317 -4.06 -12.81 10.10
CA ILE A 317 -4.98 -12.73 8.95
C ILE A 317 -6.00 -13.87 8.99
N ASP A 318 -5.55 -15.11 9.20
CA ASP A 318 -6.44 -16.29 9.29
C ASP A 318 -7.46 -16.14 10.43
N ILE A 319 -7.00 -15.68 11.61
CA ILE A 319 -7.89 -15.34 12.74
C ILE A 319 -8.95 -14.32 12.32
N CYS A 320 -8.54 -13.21 11.67
CA CYS A 320 -9.49 -12.18 11.26
C CYS A 320 -10.48 -12.71 10.21
N PHE A 321 -10.02 -13.60 9.33
CA PHE A 321 -10.82 -14.13 8.23
C PHE A 321 -11.75 -15.26 8.70
N SER A 322 -11.46 -15.90 9.84
CA SER A 322 -12.35 -16.85 10.47
C SER A 322 -13.56 -16.21 11.16
N ILE A 323 -13.50 -14.89 11.41
CA ILE A 323 -14.56 -14.15 12.10
C ILE A 323 -15.72 -13.83 11.14
N PRO A 324 -16.97 -14.07 11.55
CA PRO A 324 -18.15 -13.76 10.74
C PRO A 324 -18.15 -12.32 10.21
N LYS A 325 -18.38 -12.19 8.89
CA LYS A 325 -18.47 -10.91 8.15
C LYS A 325 -19.38 -9.88 8.84
N CYS A 326 -20.46 -10.33 9.48
CA CYS A 326 -21.42 -9.48 10.20
C CYS A 326 -20.85 -8.77 11.44
N LEU A 327 -19.76 -9.29 12.01
CA LEU A 327 -19.05 -8.65 13.12
C LEU A 327 -18.03 -7.62 12.63
N ARG A 328 -17.38 -7.87 11.49
CA ARG A 328 -16.31 -7.03 10.93
C ARG A 328 -16.83 -5.80 10.20
N ILE A 329 -17.92 -5.95 9.43
CA ILE A 329 -18.45 -4.93 8.51
C ILE A 329 -18.50 -3.52 9.12
N TYR A 330 -18.17 -2.51 8.30
CA TYR A 330 -18.13 -1.10 8.71
C TYR A 330 -17.20 -0.80 9.89
N ASN A 331 -16.09 -1.54 10.01
CA ASN A 331 -15.13 -1.42 11.11
C ASN A 331 -15.75 -1.66 12.49
N ARG A 332 -16.86 -2.40 12.58
CA ARG A 332 -17.59 -2.61 13.83
C ARG A 332 -16.74 -3.38 14.83
N LEU A 333 -16.16 -4.51 14.42
CA LEU A 333 -15.25 -5.28 15.27
C LEU A 333 -14.07 -4.42 15.71
N TYR A 334 -13.44 -3.73 14.76
CA TYR A 334 -12.24 -2.94 15.01
C TYR A 334 -12.47 -1.87 16.09
N TRP A 335 -13.50 -1.03 15.94
CA TRP A 335 -13.82 -0.02 16.95
C TRP A 335 -14.25 -0.63 18.29
N THR A 336 -14.99 -1.74 18.27
CA THR A 336 -15.44 -2.38 19.52
C THR A 336 -14.26 -2.98 20.28
N TRP A 337 -13.30 -3.57 19.57
CA TRP A 337 -12.05 -4.05 20.15
C TRP A 337 -11.24 -2.93 20.79
N ILE A 338 -11.00 -1.84 20.05
CA ILE A 338 -10.27 -0.67 20.58
C ILE A 338 -10.97 -0.14 21.84
N ASN A 339 -12.28 0.10 21.80
CA ASN A 339 -12.99 0.67 22.93
C ASN A 339 -13.03 -0.25 24.16
N LYS A 340 -13.03 -1.58 23.96
CA LYS A 340 -13.08 -2.55 25.05
C LYS A 340 -11.72 -2.84 25.66
N LYS A 341 -10.69 -3.04 24.82
CA LYS A 341 -9.34 -3.45 25.26
C LYS A 341 -8.40 -2.28 25.49
N TYR A 342 -8.56 -1.21 24.72
CA TYR A 342 -7.68 -0.03 24.74
C TYR A 342 -8.50 1.27 24.80
N PRO A 343 -9.37 1.46 25.81
CA PRO A 343 -10.33 2.55 25.86
C PRO A 343 -9.70 3.94 25.73
N MET A 344 -8.47 4.11 26.23
CA MET A 344 -7.74 5.37 26.09
C MET A 344 -7.30 5.63 24.64
N ALA A 345 -6.99 4.60 23.86
CA ALA A 345 -6.72 4.72 22.41
C ALA A 345 -7.95 5.17 21.64
N GLY A 346 -9.13 4.70 22.05
CA GLY A 346 -10.42 5.07 21.46
C GLY A 346 -10.86 6.50 21.77
N LYS A 347 -10.40 7.09 22.89
CA LYS A 347 -10.73 8.48 23.28
C LYS A 347 -9.96 9.52 22.47
N ILE A 348 -8.76 9.20 21.99
CA ILE A 348 -7.98 10.11 21.14
C ILE A 348 -8.64 10.17 19.75
N GLN A 349 -8.81 11.37 19.21
CA GLN A 349 -9.46 11.56 17.91
C GLN A 349 -8.73 10.80 16.79
N SER A 350 -9.46 10.38 15.76
CA SER A 350 -8.89 9.67 14.60
C SER A 350 -9.39 10.27 13.29
N THR A 351 -8.57 10.14 12.24
CA THR A 351 -8.97 10.42 10.86
C THR A 351 -9.99 9.39 10.34
N ARG A 352 -10.17 8.27 11.04
CA ARG A 352 -11.29 7.34 10.83
C ARG A 352 -12.44 7.69 11.77
N LYS A 353 -13.64 7.82 11.21
CA LYS A 353 -14.85 8.10 11.99
C LYS A 353 -15.47 6.79 12.48
N GLN A 354 -15.80 6.73 13.77
CA GLN A 354 -16.65 5.68 14.31
C GLN A 354 -18.08 5.87 13.76
N ARG A 355 -18.61 4.88 13.05
CA ARG A 355 -19.99 4.94 12.55
C ARG A 355 -20.95 4.57 13.68
N THR A 356 -21.55 5.58 14.31
CA THR A 356 -22.61 5.40 15.31
C THR A 356 -23.96 5.13 14.63
N ARG A 357 -24.96 4.63 15.38
CA ARG A 357 -26.35 4.49 14.88
C ARG A 357 -26.90 5.82 14.31
N PHE A 358 -26.48 6.94 14.87
CA PHE A 358 -26.82 8.29 14.41
C PHE A 358 -26.28 8.61 13.00
N PHE A 359 -25.09 8.11 12.65
CA PHE A 359 -24.52 8.26 11.30
C PHE A 359 -25.32 7.49 10.25
N ILE A 360 -25.83 6.30 10.60
CA ILE A 360 -26.70 5.49 9.73
C ILE A 360 -28.03 6.22 9.50
N PHE A 361 -28.61 6.80 10.56
CA PHE A 361 -29.83 7.59 10.50
C PHE A 361 -29.67 8.88 9.68
N GLN A 362 -28.55 9.59 9.83
CA GLN A 362 -28.21 10.77 9.00
C GLN A 362 -28.10 10.44 7.51
N LYS A 363 -27.49 9.29 7.16
CA LYS A 363 -27.38 8.85 5.76
C LYS A 363 -28.72 8.44 5.18
N LEU A 364 -29.58 7.82 6.00
CA LEU A 364 -30.95 7.49 5.64
C LEU A 364 -31.77 8.77 5.40
N MET A 365 -31.62 9.77 6.27
CA MET A 365 -32.24 11.08 6.11
C MET A 365 -31.74 11.84 4.87
N GLN A 366 -30.45 11.77 4.56
CA GLN A 366 -29.90 12.35 3.33
C GLN A 366 -30.40 11.64 2.06
N LEU A 367 -30.74 10.34 2.13
CA LEU A 367 -31.41 9.63 1.03
C LEU A 367 -32.86 10.08 0.86
N VAL A 368 -33.57 10.34 1.96
CA VAL A 368 -34.95 10.85 1.94
C VAL A 368 -35.02 12.32 1.47
N GLN A 369 -34.03 13.14 1.81
CA GLN A 369 -33.95 14.54 1.38
C GLN A 369 -33.23 14.74 0.02
N GLY A 370 -32.54 13.72 -0.48
CA GLY A 370 -31.64 13.80 -1.64
C GLY A 370 -32.28 13.54 -3.01
N GLY A 371 -33.61 13.59 -3.11
CA GLY A 371 -34.37 13.29 -4.33
C GLY A 371 -34.22 14.29 -5.49
N PHE A 372 -33.40 15.35 -5.37
CA PHE A 372 -33.39 16.45 -6.35
C PHE A 372 -32.01 16.95 -6.82
N ARG A 373 -30.91 16.22 -6.55
CA ARG A 373 -29.55 16.61 -7.02
C ARG A 373 -28.71 15.45 -7.56
N ARG A 374 -29.32 14.53 -8.31
CA ARG A 374 -28.59 13.50 -9.07
C ARG A 374 -28.64 13.81 -10.58
N GLY A 375 -27.90 14.83 -10.96
CA GLY A 375 -27.54 15.14 -12.34
C GLY A 375 -26.29 16.00 -12.28
N LEU A 376 -25.22 15.57 -12.95
CA LEU A 376 -23.84 16.10 -12.91
C LEU A 376 -22.94 15.48 -11.80
N HIS A 377 -22.37 14.31 -12.09
CA HIS A 377 -21.01 13.85 -11.71
C HIS A 377 -20.88 12.35 -12.05
N ILE A 378 -20.87 12.03 -13.35
CA ILE A 378 -20.41 10.73 -13.87
C ILE A 378 -19.29 11.02 -14.87
N ILE A 379 -18.17 11.57 -14.38
CA ILE A 379 -16.84 11.46 -15.00
C ILE A 379 -15.81 11.45 -13.86
N GLY A 380 -15.24 10.27 -13.60
CA GLY A 380 -13.85 10.06 -13.16
C GLY A 380 -13.29 10.70 -11.87
N SER A 381 -14.05 11.43 -11.06
CA SER A 381 -13.49 12.20 -9.93
C SER A 381 -13.61 11.43 -8.60
N ARG A 382 -12.61 10.60 -8.29
CA ARG A 382 -12.22 10.45 -6.88
C ARG A 382 -11.90 11.86 -6.39
N HIS A 383 -12.53 12.32 -5.31
CA HIS A 383 -12.32 13.69 -4.82
C HIS A 383 -10.86 13.86 -4.40
N PHE A 384 -10.04 14.47 -5.26
CA PHE A 384 -8.67 14.83 -4.93
C PHE A 384 -8.68 16.10 -4.10
N SER A 385 -8.03 16.03 -2.95
CA SER A 385 -8.19 17.05 -1.93
C SER A 385 -7.28 18.24 -2.14
N HIS A 386 -7.91 19.42 -2.13
CA HIS A 386 -7.23 20.72 -2.03
C HIS A 386 -7.11 21.17 -0.56
N ASN A 387 -7.57 20.35 0.39
CA ASN A 387 -7.63 20.71 1.79
C ASN A 387 -6.28 20.49 2.47
N LYS A 388 -5.64 21.58 2.92
CA LYS A 388 -4.39 21.54 3.70
C LYS A 388 -4.49 20.78 5.04
N ARG A 389 -5.69 20.39 5.47
CA ARG A 389 -5.90 19.55 6.67
C ARG A 389 -5.77 18.05 6.39
N ASP A 390 -5.68 17.65 5.13
CA ASP A 390 -5.42 16.26 4.77
C ASP A 390 -3.92 15.93 4.86
N MET A 391 -3.60 14.65 5.02
CA MET A 391 -2.21 14.19 5.18
C MET A 391 -1.34 14.52 3.96
N ASN A 392 -1.87 14.25 2.75
CA ASN A 392 -1.15 14.40 1.47
C ASN A 392 -1.99 15.15 0.42
N PRO A 393 -2.15 16.48 0.54
CA PRO A 393 -3.00 17.26 -0.35
C PRO A 393 -2.26 17.61 -1.66
N PHE A 394 -2.08 16.62 -2.55
CA PHE A 394 -1.32 16.78 -3.80
C PHE A 394 -1.81 17.93 -4.69
N GLU A 395 -3.13 18.12 -4.81
CA GLU A 395 -3.70 19.24 -5.58
C GLU A 395 -3.31 20.59 -4.97
N PHE A 396 -3.36 20.70 -3.64
CA PHE A 396 -2.93 21.91 -2.93
C PHE A 396 -1.45 22.19 -3.15
N TRP A 397 -0.58 21.18 -3.00
CA TRP A 397 0.86 21.34 -3.22
C TRP A 397 1.17 21.80 -4.65
N TYR A 398 0.56 21.18 -5.66
CA TYR A 398 0.77 21.55 -7.06
C TYR A 398 0.23 22.96 -7.39
N ALA A 399 -0.91 23.35 -6.82
CA ALA A 399 -1.50 24.66 -7.03
C ALA A 399 -0.68 25.79 -6.38
N THR A 400 -0.18 25.55 -5.16
CA THR A 400 0.42 26.61 -4.32
C THR A 400 1.94 26.66 -4.34
N ASN A 401 2.62 25.62 -4.85
CA ASN A 401 4.08 25.57 -4.94
C ASN A 401 4.54 25.63 -6.41
N PRO A 402 4.93 26.81 -6.93
CA PRO A 402 5.40 26.95 -8.31
C PRO A 402 6.60 26.07 -8.64
N GLY A 403 7.51 25.85 -7.68
CA GLY A 403 8.70 25.02 -7.89
C GLY A 403 8.35 23.55 -8.12
N ILE A 404 7.32 23.03 -7.45
CA ILE A 404 6.83 21.66 -7.69
C ILE A 404 6.08 21.57 -9.00
N ARG A 405 5.21 22.53 -9.30
CA ARG A 405 4.49 22.59 -10.58
C ARG A 405 5.46 22.65 -11.76
N ASN A 406 6.47 23.51 -11.69
CA ASN A 406 7.49 23.65 -12.73
C ASN A 406 8.26 22.34 -12.91
N PHE A 407 8.72 21.72 -11.81
CA PHE A 407 9.40 20.41 -11.90
C PHE A 407 8.54 19.37 -12.61
N VAL A 408 7.27 19.23 -12.23
CA VAL A 408 6.36 18.22 -12.82
C VAL A 408 6.16 18.46 -14.32
N ASN A 409 5.97 19.71 -14.75
CA ASN A 409 5.81 20.05 -16.17
C ASN A 409 7.11 19.86 -16.96
N THR A 410 8.23 20.38 -16.47
CA THR A 410 9.54 20.26 -17.12
C THR A 410 9.93 18.79 -17.29
N TYR A 411 9.81 17.97 -16.23
CA TYR A 411 10.15 16.54 -16.34
C TYR A 411 9.29 15.84 -17.39
N TYR A 412 7.99 16.16 -17.47
CA TYR A 412 7.10 15.60 -18.49
C TYR A 412 7.50 16.03 -19.91
N GLU A 413 7.69 17.34 -20.13
CA GLU A 413 8.03 17.92 -21.45
C GLU A 413 9.36 17.35 -21.98
N GLU A 414 10.36 17.24 -21.11
CA GLU A 414 11.67 16.72 -21.47
C GLU A 414 11.65 15.22 -21.81
N HIS A 415 10.71 14.43 -21.27
CA HIS A 415 10.81 12.97 -21.33
C HIS A 415 9.65 12.27 -22.06
N ILE A 416 8.57 12.96 -22.46
CA ILE A 416 7.43 12.33 -23.15
C ILE A 416 7.83 11.63 -24.47
N HIS A 417 8.91 12.08 -25.12
CA HIS A 417 9.48 11.47 -26.32
C HIS A 417 9.96 10.03 -26.10
N LEU A 418 10.26 9.63 -24.85
CA LEU A 418 10.65 8.26 -24.51
C LEU A 418 9.57 7.22 -24.84
N LEU A 419 8.33 7.66 -25.06
CA LEU A 419 7.19 6.84 -25.46
C LEU A 419 6.89 6.89 -26.97
N ASP A 420 7.76 7.46 -27.81
CA ASP A 420 7.52 7.61 -29.25
C ASP A 420 7.24 6.29 -29.98
N GLY A 421 7.83 5.19 -29.51
CA GLY A 421 7.57 3.83 -30.01
C GLY A 421 6.23 3.22 -29.56
N TYR A 422 5.50 3.89 -28.68
CA TYR A 422 4.26 3.42 -28.05
C TYR A 422 3.14 4.46 -28.24
N LYS A 423 2.77 4.73 -29.49
CA LYS A 423 1.87 5.87 -29.85
C LYS A 423 0.59 5.97 -29.04
N LYS A 424 -0.10 4.85 -28.79
CA LYS A 424 -1.31 4.83 -27.96
C LYS A 424 -1.01 5.20 -26.50
N LEU A 425 0.00 4.57 -25.90
CA LEU A 425 0.43 4.84 -24.52
C LEU A 425 0.88 6.30 -24.37
N GLN A 426 1.59 6.85 -25.36
CA GLN A 426 1.99 8.25 -25.38
C GLN A 426 0.76 9.17 -25.39
N ALA A 427 -0.20 8.96 -26.30
CA ALA A 427 -1.42 9.75 -26.37
C ALA A 427 -2.25 9.69 -25.07
N ASP A 428 -2.40 8.50 -24.49
CA ASP A 428 -3.09 8.30 -23.21
C ASP A 428 -2.35 9.00 -22.06
N SER A 429 -1.01 8.98 -22.06
CA SER A 429 -0.18 9.67 -21.07
C SER A 429 -0.29 11.19 -21.20
N MET A 430 -0.34 11.73 -22.42
CA MET A 430 -0.58 13.15 -22.67
C MET A 430 -1.96 13.58 -22.16
N MET A 431 -2.98 12.76 -22.40
CA MET A 431 -4.36 13.02 -21.94
C MET A 431 -4.44 13.02 -20.40
N LEU A 432 -3.85 12.02 -19.75
CA LEU A 432 -3.76 11.98 -18.28
C LEU A 432 -2.97 13.17 -17.72
N PHE A 433 -1.85 13.53 -18.34
CA PHE A 433 -1.04 14.64 -17.86
C PHE A 433 -1.75 15.98 -18.00
N ASN A 434 -2.43 16.22 -19.13
CA ASN A 434 -3.06 17.52 -19.42
C ASN A 434 -4.42 17.69 -18.73
N GLN A 435 -5.17 16.61 -18.52
CA GLN A 435 -6.58 16.66 -18.09
C GLN A 435 -6.85 15.90 -16.78
N GLY A 436 -5.86 15.17 -16.27
CA GLY A 436 -5.96 14.41 -15.03
C GLY A 436 -5.62 15.22 -13.78
N SER A 437 -5.83 14.56 -12.65
CA SER A 437 -5.37 14.96 -11.32
C SER A 437 -3.85 15.00 -11.22
N VAL A 438 -3.34 15.60 -10.15
CA VAL A 438 -1.90 15.58 -9.85
C VAL A 438 -1.39 14.15 -9.69
N ILE A 439 -2.15 13.25 -9.06
CA ILE A 439 -1.75 11.84 -8.95
C ILE A 439 -1.61 11.19 -10.33
N GLU A 440 -2.53 11.47 -11.26
CA GLU A 440 -2.44 10.97 -12.64
C GLU A 440 -1.21 11.53 -13.37
N LYS A 441 -0.88 12.82 -13.17
CA LYS A 441 0.41 13.38 -13.63
C LYS A 441 1.60 12.61 -13.05
N LEU A 442 1.60 12.31 -11.75
CA LEU A 442 2.70 11.59 -11.11
C LEU A 442 2.80 10.12 -11.57
N GLN A 443 1.69 9.48 -11.94
CA GLN A 443 1.69 8.16 -12.59
C GLN A 443 2.38 8.23 -13.96
N VAL A 444 2.10 9.26 -14.76
CA VAL A 444 2.80 9.50 -16.04
C VAL A 444 4.30 9.70 -15.82
N LEU A 445 4.68 10.53 -14.87
CA LEU A 445 6.10 10.74 -14.53
C LEU A 445 6.81 9.43 -14.13
N THR A 446 6.10 8.54 -13.43
CA THR A 446 6.66 7.22 -13.05
C THR A 446 6.98 6.36 -14.28
N ILE A 447 6.08 6.28 -15.28
CA ILE A 447 6.34 5.47 -16.47
C ILE A 447 7.48 6.06 -17.32
N LEU A 448 7.58 7.39 -17.38
CA LEU A 448 8.68 8.07 -18.09
C LEU A 448 10.02 7.82 -17.39
N ALA A 449 10.04 7.89 -16.06
CA ALA A 449 11.22 7.52 -15.27
C ALA A 449 11.59 6.04 -15.44
N ALA A 450 10.61 5.13 -15.38
CA ALA A 450 10.88 3.70 -15.58
C ALA A 450 11.45 3.43 -16.99
N ARG A 451 10.91 4.08 -18.01
CA ARG A 451 11.42 4.00 -19.39
C ARG A 451 12.85 4.54 -19.49
N LYS A 452 13.16 5.66 -18.85
CA LYS A 452 14.50 6.25 -18.79
C LYS A 452 15.52 5.37 -18.07
N ILE A 453 15.11 4.70 -16.99
CA ILE A 453 16.00 3.88 -16.14
C ILE A 453 16.29 2.53 -16.78
N TYR A 454 15.28 1.87 -17.35
CA TYR A 454 15.35 0.47 -17.74
C TYR A 454 15.46 0.23 -19.25
N ALA A 455 15.48 1.27 -20.09
CA ALA A 455 15.44 1.08 -21.53
C ALA A 455 16.33 2.00 -22.37
#